data_AF-A0A7V9RTD8-F1
#
_entry.id   AF-A0A7V9RTD8-F1
#
_cell.length_a   1.000
_cell.length_b   1.000
_cell.length_c   1.000
_cell.angle_alpha   90.00
_cell.angle_beta   90.00
_cell.angle_gamma   90.00
#
_symmetry.space_group_name_H-M   'P 1'
#
loop_
_entity.id
_entity.type
_entity.pdbx_description
1 polymer ?
#
loop_
_entity_poly.entity_id
_entity_poly.type
_entity_poly.pdbx_seq_one_letter_code
_entity_poly.pdbx_strand_id
1 'polypeptide(L)'
;MEQHGSAQAIHHHDDGAQVKRIWKTFWLLSIITIAELGLGLAIYNIHKGDDPNHTLVLIFKGIVCILTLAKAFYIVSIFMHLGDEVRNLIMTIIVPLMLFIWFIAAFLWDGGAWKNLKNTNAGSRPSIEKVEKQDLPAKEKGKKD
;
A
#
# COMPACT_ATOMS: atom_id res chain seq x y z
N MET A 1 -20.24 -30.83 -59.29
CA MET A 1 -20.84 -30.28 -58.06
C MET A 1 -19.89 -30.68 -56.93
N GLU A 2 -18.72 -30.08 -56.93
CA GLU A 2 -18.34 -28.89 -56.14
C GLU A 2 -18.06 -29.25 -54.68
N GLN A 3 -16.76 -29.41 -54.43
CA GLN A 3 -16.15 -29.44 -53.11
C GLN A 3 -16.37 -28.07 -52.45
N HIS A 4 -17.02 -28.03 -51.30
CA HIS A 4 -16.97 -26.90 -50.37
C HIS A 4 -16.55 -27.41 -48.99
N GLY A 5 -15.28 -27.79 -48.88
CA GLY A 5 -14.57 -27.75 -47.61
C GLY A 5 -14.29 -26.29 -47.30
N SER A 6 -15.19 -25.64 -46.57
CA SER A 6 -14.97 -24.31 -46.00
C SER A 6 -13.78 -24.39 -45.05
N ALA A 7 -12.61 -23.98 -45.56
CA ALA A 7 -11.46 -23.67 -44.74
C ALA A 7 -11.92 -22.69 -43.65
N GLN A 8 -11.94 -23.17 -42.40
CA GLN A 8 -12.08 -22.29 -41.25
C GLN A 8 -10.88 -21.34 -41.29
N ALA A 9 -11.12 -20.10 -41.67
CA ALA A 9 -10.18 -19.02 -41.47
C ALA A 9 -10.00 -18.85 -39.97
N ILE A 10 -8.96 -19.49 -39.41
CA ILE A 10 -8.48 -19.20 -38.07
C ILE A 10 -8.07 -17.73 -38.08
N HIS A 11 -8.95 -16.90 -37.53
CA HIS A 11 -8.71 -15.48 -37.31
C HIS A 11 -7.54 -15.36 -36.33
N HIS A 12 -6.33 -15.22 -36.85
CA HIS A 12 -5.13 -14.86 -36.10
C HIS A 12 -5.33 -13.44 -35.55
N HIS A 13 -6.08 -13.33 -34.46
CA HIS A 13 -6.18 -12.11 -33.68
C HIS A 13 -4.81 -11.83 -33.05
N ASP A 14 -4.17 -10.77 -33.53
CA ASP A 14 -3.17 -9.85 -32.96
C ASP A 14 -2.50 -10.12 -31.56
N ASP A 15 -2.20 -11.38 -31.22
CA ASP A 15 -1.55 -11.77 -29.95
C ASP A 15 -0.21 -11.05 -29.74
N GLY A 16 0.49 -10.72 -30.83
CA GLY A 16 1.78 -10.03 -30.80
C GLY A 16 1.70 -8.61 -30.23
N ALA A 17 0.63 -7.87 -30.49
CA ALA A 17 0.45 -6.50 -30.00
C ALA A 17 0.23 -6.47 -28.47
N GLN A 18 -0.53 -7.43 -27.95
CA GLN A 18 -0.82 -7.53 -26.52
C GLN A 18 0.42 -7.95 -25.72
N VAL A 19 1.16 -8.96 -26.19
CA VAL A 19 2.40 -9.42 -25.56
C VAL A 19 3.45 -8.29 -25.52
N LYS A 20 3.58 -7.51 -26.59
CA LYS A 20 4.51 -6.37 -26.65
C LYS A 20 4.16 -5.27 -25.65
N ARG A 21 2.86 -5.00 -25.44
CA ARG A 21 2.39 -4.03 -24.45
C ARG A 21 2.68 -4.48 -23.02
N ILE A 22 2.49 -5.77 -22.73
CA ILE A 22 2.83 -6.39 -21.45
C ILE A 22 4.33 -6.24 -21.17
N TRP A 23 5.18 -6.59 -22.12
CA TRP A 23 6.64 -6.52 -21.96
C TRP A 23 7.13 -5.08 -21.72
N LYS A 24 6.57 -4.10 -22.44
CA LYS A 24 6.89 -2.68 -22.23
C LYS A 24 6.50 -2.20 -20.83
N THR A 25 5.34 -2.64 -20.36
CA THR A 25 4.79 -2.31 -19.03
C THR A 25 5.61 -2.95 -17.92
N PHE A 26 5.96 -4.22 -18.09
CA PHE A 26 6.84 -4.95 -17.17
C PHE A 26 8.18 -4.23 -16.99
N TRP A 27 8.84 -3.84 -18.08
CA TRP A 27 10.12 -3.15 -18.00
C TRP A 27 10.00 -1.77 -17.33
N LEU A 28 8.97 -0.99 -17.66
CA LEU A 28 8.72 0.31 -17.02
C LEU A 28 8.54 0.16 -15.51
N LEU A 29 7.74 -0.81 -15.07
CA LEU A 29 7.50 -1.03 -13.64
C LEU A 29 8.67 -1.66 -12.91
N SER A 30 9.45 -2.50 -13.60
CA SER A 30 10.69 -3.05 -13.07
C SER A 30 11.68 -1.92 -12.74
N ILE A 31 11.88 -0.97 -13.67
CA ILE A 31 12.74 0.20 -13.44
C ILE A 31 12.25 1.00 -12.23
N ILE A 32 10.96 1.34 -12.19
CA ILE A 32 10.38 2.11 -11.08
C ILE A 32 10.60 1.38 -9.75
N THR A 33 10.38 0.06 -9.71
CA THR A 33 10.56 -0.75 -8.49
C THR A 33 12.02 -0.79 -8.03
N ILE A 34 12.96 -0.94 -8.97
CA ILE A 34 14.41 -0.93 -8.66
C ILE A 34 14.81 0.46 -8.14
N ALA A 35 14.30 1.53 -8.76
CA ALA A 35 14.56 2.90 -8.33
C ALA A 35 13.99 3.18 -6.91
N GLU A 36 12.76 2.74 -6.63
CA GLU A 36 12.16 2.83 -5.29
C GLU A 36 13.00 2.09 -4.23
N LEU A 37 13.43 0.86 -4.54
CA LEU A 37 14.25 0.05 -3.62
C LEU A 37 15.62 0.69 -3.39
N GLY A 38 16.26 1.19 -4.45
CA GLY A 38 17.52 1.92 -4.37
C GLY A 38 17.41 3.18 -3.53
N LEU A 39 16.33 3.95 -3.70
CA LEU A 39 16.04 5.13 -2.89
C LEU A 39 15.82 4.76 -1.41
N GLY A 40 15.04 3.70 -1.15
CA GLY A 40 14.83 3.16 0.20
C GLY A 40 16.14 2.73 0.89
N LEU A 41 17.03 2.07 0.16
CA LEU A 41 18.34 1.65 0.66
C LEU A 41 19.29 2.83 0.89
N ALA A 42 19.28 3.83 0.01
CA ALA A 42 20.06 5.05 0.16
C ALA A 42 19.67 5.83 1.42
N ILE A 43 18.37 5.96 1.70
CA ILE A 43 17.86 6.59 2.93
C ILE A 43 18.24 5.79 4.16
N TYR A 44 18.23 4.45 4.08
CA TYR A 44 18.65 3.58 5.18
C TYR A 44 20.15 3.75 5.50
N ASN A 45 20.99 3.93 4.48
CA ASN A 45 22.42 4.19 4.68
C ASN A 45 22.68 5.59 5.24
N ILE A 46 21.92 6.61 4.81
CA ILE A 46 22.02 7.99 5.34
C ILE A 46 21.55 8.09 6.80
N HIS A 47 20.66 7.21 7.27
CA HIS A 47 20.25 7.15 8.69
C HIS A 47 21.33 6.69 9.66
N LYS A 48 22.42 6.08 9.18
CA LYS A 48 23.53 5.66 10.04
C LYS A 48 24.55 6.79 10.33
N GLY A 49 24.39 7.95 9.71
CA GLY A 49 25.23 9.13 9.96
C GLY A 49 24.72 10.00 11.11
N ASP A 50 25.62 10.78 11.71
CA ASP A 50 25.46 11.49 13.00
C ASP A 50 24.30 12.50 13.09
N ASP A 51 23.64 12.89 11.98
CA ASP A 51 22.52 13.84 11.99
C ASP A 51 21.41 13.49 10.97
N PRO A 52 20.51 12.53 11.29
CA PRO A 52 19.41 12.20 10.40
C PRO A 52 18.34 13.29 10.44
N ASN A 53 18.19 14.01 9.33
CA ASN A 53 17.13 15.00 9.17
C ASN A 53 15.76 14.29 9.05
N HIS A 54 15.10 14.08 10.19
CA HIS A 54 13.84 13.31 10.34
C HIS A 54 12.75 13.73 9.35
N THR A 55 12.66 15.01 9.00
CA THR A 55 11.67 15.53 8.04
C THR A 55 11.92 14.99 6.63
N LEU A 56 13.19 14.94 6.22
CA LEU A 56 13.62 14.50 4.89
C LEU A 56 13.33 13.01 4.69
N VAL A 57 13.54 12.23 5.76
CA VAL A 57 13.18 10.81 5.84
C VAL A 57 11.68 10.58 5.67
N LEU A 58 10.86 11.34 6.39
CA LEU A 58 9.40 11.22 6.32
C LEU A 58 8.88 11.54 4.92
N ILE A 59 9.42 12.59 4.29
CA ILE A 59 9.08 12.95 2.91
C ILE A 59 9.39 11.80 1.96
N PHE A 60 10.60 11.23 2.02
CA PHE A 60 10.96 10.13 1.13
C PHE A 60 10.14 8.87 1.38
N LYS A 61 9.84 8.52 2.64
CA LYS A 61 8.92 7.41 2.96
C LYS A 61 7.54 7.65 2.35
N GLY A 62 7.05 8.89 2.38
CA GLY A 62 5.82 9.29 1.71
C GLY A 62 5.88 9.09 0.20
N ILE A 63 6.96 9.56 -0.44
CA ILE A 63 7.18 9.41 -1.89
C ILE A 63 7.21 7.94 -2.31
N VAL A 64 7.97 7.10 -1.61
CA VAL A 64 8.04 5.66 -1.89
C VAL A 64 6.65 5.00 -1.70
N CYS A 65 5.92 5.38 -0.65
CA CYS A 65 4.55 4.88 -0.44
C CYS A 65 3.62 5.22 -1.61
N ILE A 66 3.65 6.48 -2.08
CA ILE A 66 2.82 6.94 -3.20
C ILE A 66 3.23 6.25 -4.50
N LEU A 67 4.53 6.13 -4.79
CA LEU A 67 5.03 5.45 -5.98
C LEU A 67 4.60 3.97 -6.00
N THR A 68 4.61 3.31 -4.84
CA THR A 68 4.18 1.90 -4.71
C THR A 68 2.69 1.75 -5.00
N LEU A 69 1.85 2.66 -4.49
CA LEU A 69 0.41 2.69 -4.80
C LEU A 69 0.15 3.00 -6.27
N ALA A 70 0.86 3.97 -6.85
CA ALA A 70 0.77 4.32 -8.26
C ALA A 70 1.13 3.14 -9.17
N LYS A 71 2.21 2.42 -8.83
CA LYS A 71 2.59 1.16 -9.49
C LYS A 71 1.49 0.12 -9.42
N ALA A 72 0.89 -0.09 -8.25
CA ALA A 72 -0.16 -1.09 -8.08
C ALA A 72 -1.37 -0.75 -8.96
N PHE A 73 -1.77 0.53 -8.99
CA PHE A 73 -2.83 1.00 -9.87
C PHE A 73 -2.49 0.84 -11.37
N TYR A 74 -1.24 1.13 -11.75
CA TYR A 74 -0.76 0.98 -13.13
C TYR A 74 -0.74 -0.49 -13.58
N ILE A 75 -0.34 -1.43 -12.70
CA ILE A 75 -0.46 -2.87 -12.97
C ILE A 75 -1.92 -3.22 -13.28
N VAL A 76 -2.83 -2.87 -12.37
CA VAL A 76 -4.24 -3.23 -12.51
C VAL A 76 -4.83 -2.61 -13.77
N SER A 77 -4.55 -1.35 -14.06
CA SER A 77 -5.09 -0.69 -15.27
C SER A 77 -4.62 -1.38 -16.58
N ILE A 78 -3.36 -1.79 -16.67
CA ILE A 78 -2.78 -2.31 -17.93
C ILE A 78 -2.89 -3.82 -18.08
N PHE A 79 -2.55 -4.59 -17.05
CA PHE A 79 -2.55 -6.06 -17.15
C PHE A 79 -3.96 -6.64 -17.21
N MET A 80 -4.92 -5.85 -16.79
CA MET A 80 -6.28 -6.33 -16.57
C MET A 80 -7.25 -5.64 -17.54
N HIS A 81 -6.70 -4.93 -18.54
CA HIS A 81 -7.36 -4.41 -19.75
C HIS A 81 -8.63 -3.58 -19.51
N LEU A 82 -8.76 -2.93 -18.34
CA LEU A 82 -10.04 -2.41 -17.80
C LEU A 82 -10.65 -1.17 -18.49
N GLY A 83 -10.03 -0.65 -19.55
CA GLY A 83 -10.37 0.67 -20.10
C GLY A 83 -11.78 0.77 -20.69
N ASP A 84 -12.10 -0.08 -21.67
CA ASP A 84 -13.31 0.10 -22.48
C ASP A 84 -14.24 -1.11 -22.52
N GLU A 85 -13.78 -2.31 -22.15
CA GLU A 85 -14.58 -3.55 -22.28
C GLU A 85 -15.01 -4.16 -20.92
N VAL A 86 -14.52 -3.63 -19.79
CA VAL A 86 -14.38 -4.44 -18.55
C VAL A 86 -14.91 -3.78 -17.27
N ARG A 87 -15.91 -2.90 -17.38
CA ARG A 87 -16.63 -2.34 -16.21
C ARG A 87 -17.14 -3.43 -15.25
N ASN A 88 -17.50 -4.62 -15.75
CA ASN A 88 -17.88 -5.75 -14.92
C ASN A 88 -16.70 -6.35 -14.13
N LEU A 89 -15.50 -6.40 -14.73
CA LEU A 89 -14.30 -6.92 -14.06
C LEU A 89 -13.77 -5.93 -13.00
N ILE A 90 -13.93 -4.62 -13.20
CA ILE A 90 -13.55 -3.64 -12.17
C ILE A 90 -14.40 -3.84 -10.91
N MET A 91 -15.70 -4.13 -11.07
CA MET A 91 -16.61 -4.34 -9.95
C MET A 91 -16.27 -5.60 -9.16
N THR A 92 -15.87 -6.69 -9.80
CA THR A 92 -15.48 -7.92 -9.08
C THR A 92 -14.17 -7.79 -8.31
N ILE A 93 -13.34 -6.78 -8.62
CA ILE A 93 -12.09 -6.49 -7.90
C ILE A 93 -12.31 -5.42 -6.83
N ILE A 94 -13.07 -4.37 -7.14
CA ILE A 94 -13.35 -3.26 -6.23
C ILE A 94 -14.20 -3.72 -5.04
N VAL A 95 -15.21 -4.57 -5.26
CA VAL A 95 -16.07 -5.07 -4.17
C VAL A 95 -15.27 -5.82 -3.09
N PRO A 96 -14.45 -6.84 -3.40
CA PRO A 96 -13.64 -7.50 -2.38
C PRO A 96 -12.56 -6.58 -1.78
N LEU A 97 -11.98 -5.64 -2.55
CA LEU A 97 -11.04 -4.65 -2.00
C LEU A 97 -11.70 -3.71 -1.00
N MET A 98 -12.90 -3.21 -1.28
CA MET A 98 -13.65 -2.37 -0.35
C MET A 98 -14.06 -3.14 0.90
N LEU A 99 -14.52 -4.39 0.76
CA LEU A 99 -14.80 -5.24 1.91
C LEU A 99 -13.55 -5.51 2.75
N PHE A 100 -12.38 -5.68 2.13
CA PHE A 100 -11.13 -5.88 2.84
C PHE A 100 -10.70 -4.64 3.65
N ILE A 101 -10.78 -3.44 3.06
CA ILE A 101 -10.47 -2.19 3.76
C ILE A 101 -11.46 -1.95 4.91
N TRP A 102 -12.75 -2.16 4.65
CA TRP A 102 -13.80 -2.06 5.67
C TRP A 102 -13.59 -3.06 6.81
N PHE A 103 -13.22 -4.30 6.49
CA PHE A 103 -12.91 -5.34 7.47
C PHE A 103 -11.75 -4.91 8.36
N ILE A 104 -10.62 -4.46 7.80
CA ILE A 104 -9.49 -3.95 8.59
C ILE A 104 -9.92 -2.83 9.53
N ALA A 105 -10.71 -1.87 9.05
CA ALA A 105 -11.21 -0.77 9.87
C ALA A 105 -12.12 -1.27 11.02
N ALA A 106 -13.04 -2.19 10.74
CA ALA A 106 -13.92 -2.80 11.74
C ALA A 106 -13.13 -3.57 12.80
N PHE A 107 -12.13 -4.38 12.39
CA PHE A 107 -11.27 -5.10 13.32
C PHE A 107 -10.41 -4.17 14.16
N LEU A 108 -9.92 -3.07 13.61
CA LEU A 108 -9.13 -2.09 14.37
C LEU A 108 -10.00 -1.36 15.41
N TRP A 109 -11.25 -1.05 15.04
CA TRP A 109 -12.23 -0.46 15.95
C TRP A 109 -12.62 -1.43 17.08
N ASP A 110 -12.99 -2.66 16.74
CA ASP A 110 -13.38 -3.69 17.70
C ASP A 110 -12.21 -4.13 18.59
N GLY A 111 -11.01 -4.24 18.01
CA GLY A 111 -9.77 -4.45 18.77
C GLY A 111 -9.45 -3.30 19.73
N GLY A 112 -9.72 -2.06 19.33
CA GLY A 112 -9.61 -0.88 20.19
C GLY A 112 -10.61 -0.91 21.35
N ALA A 113 -11.86 -1.28 21.07
CA ALA A 113 -12.89 -1.47 22.08
C ALA A 113 -12.49 -2.58 23.07
N TRP A 114 -12.07 -3.74 22.57
CA TRP A 114 -11.60 -4.85 23.39
C TRP A 114 -10.43 -4.44 24.31
N LYS A 115 -9.43 -3.72 23.78
CA LYS A 115 -8.32 -3.19 24.58
C LYS A 115 -8.83 -2.30 25.71
N ASN A 116 -9.80 -1.43 25.42
CA ASN A 116 -10.38 -0.52 26.40
C ASN A 116 -11.15 -1.27 27.51
N LEU A 117 -11.98 -2.25 27.16
CA LEU A 117 -12.74 -3.05 28.12
C LEU A 117 -11.82 -3.86 29.05
N LYS A 118 -10.73 -4.43 28.54
CA LYS A 118 -9.73 -5.13 29.35
C LYS A 118 -8.99 -4.20 30.31
N ASN A 119 -8.67 -2.98 29.87
CA ASN A 119 -7.96 -2.00 30.70
C ASN A 119 -8.88 -1.36 31.76
N THR A 120 -10.18 -1.24 31.47
CA THR A 120 -11.16 -0.60 32.37
C THR A 120 -12.02 -1.57 33.17
N ASN A 121 -11.82 -2.90 33.05
CA ASN A 121 -12.68 -3.94 33.63
C ASN A 121 -14.18 -3.67 33.39
N ALA A 122 -14.56 -3.58 32.12
CA ALA A 122 -15.92 -3.23 31.69
C ALA A 122 -16.44 -1.89 32.28
N GLY A 123 -15.55 -0.87 32.37
CA GLY A 123 -15.89 0.46 32.86
C GLY A 123 -15.89 0.61 34.39
N SER A 124 -15.53 -0.43 35.15
CA SER A 124 -15.51 -0.38 36.62
C SER A 124 -14.30 0.38 37.21
N ARG A 125 -13.26 0.68 36.41
CA ARG A 125 -12.08 1.46 36.84
C ARG A 125 -11.69 2.48 35.76
N PRO A 126 -11.25 3.71 36.14
CA PRO A 126 -10.71 4.66 35.17
C PRO A 126 -9.49 4.04 34.47
N SER A 127 -9.34 4.27 33.17
CA SER A 127 -8.31 3.68 32.32
C SER A 127 -6.90 3.90 32.91
N ILE A 128 -6.24 2.81 33.31
CA ILE A 128 -4.95 2.84 34.03
C ILE A 128 -3.81 3.41 33.16
N GLU A 129 -3.96 3.45 31.84
CA GLU A 129 -2.93 3.95 30.90
C GLU A 129 -2.79 5.49 30.90
N LYS A 130 -3.72 6.25 31.50
CA LYS A 130 -3.69 7.74 31.48
C LYS A 130 -3.16 8.39 32.77
N VAL A 131 -2.80 7.63 33.80
CA VAL A 131 -2.36 8.20 35.10
C VAL A 131 -0.82 8.36 35.19
N GLU A 132 -0.02 7.75 34.31
CA GLU A 132 1.45 7.80 34.45
C GLU A 132 2.17 8.85 33.56
N LYS A 133 1.47 9.53 32.64
CA LYS A 133 2.12 10.51 31.74
C LYS A 133 1.82 11.98 32.02
N GLN A 134 1.18 12.29 33.14
CA GLN A 134 0.94 13.67 33.54
C GLN A 134 1.44 13.82 34.98
N ASP A 135 2.30 14.81 35.20
CA ASP A 135 2.83 15.26 36.50
C ASP A 135 4.12 14.58 37.02
N LEU A 136 5.21 14.75 36.27
CA LEU A 136 6.48 15.14 36.92
C LEU A 136 6.78 16.60 36.55
N PRO A 137 6.55 17.57 37.45
CA PRO A 137 7.09 18.90 37.26
C PRO A 137 8.62 18.82 37.31
N ALA A 138 9.26 19.43 36.33
CA ALA A 138 10.71 19.68 36.31
C ALA A 138 11.12 20.30 37.65
N LYS A 139 11.71 19.49 38.55
CA LYS A 139 12.27 19.99 39.79
C LYS A 139 13.65 20.57 39.47
N GLU A 140 13.62 21.87 39.26
CA GLU A 140 14.74 22.79 39.40
C GLU A 140 15.54 22.50 40.70
N LYS A 141 16.84 22.81 40.64
CA LYS A 141 17.81 22.99 41.74
C LYS A 141 18.65 21.78 42.17
N GLY A 142 19.76 21.59 41.45
CA GLY A 142 21.02 21.15 42.03
C GLY A 142 21.97 22.35 42.21
N LYS A 143 21.83 23.10 43.30
CA LYS A 143 22.89 23.90 43.92
C LYS A 143 23.06 23.38 45.34
N LYS A 144 24.32 23.33 45.81
CA LYS A 144 24.84 22.97 47.14
C LYS A 144 25.48 21.58 47.16
N ASP A 145 26.74 21.38 47.54
CA ASP A 145 27.82 22.21 48.05
C ASP A 145 29.16 21.56 47.64
#